data_AF-A0A2E7E4Z5-F1
#
_entry.id   AF-A0A2E7E4Z5-F1
#
_cell.length_a   1.000
_cell.length_b   1.000
_cell.length_c   1.000
_cell.angle_alpha   90.00
_cell.angle_beta   90.00
_cell.angle_gamma   90.00
#
_symmetry.space_group_name_H-M   'P 1'
#
loop_
_entity.id
_entity.type
_entity.pdbx_description
1 polymer ?
#
loop_
_entity_poly.entity_id
_entity_poly.type
_entity_poly.pdbx_seq_one_letter_code
_entity_poly.pdbx_strand_id
1 'polypeptide(L)'
;MKLSMRPFIYAFIASAPIAVAAYAFFAPDQKQNSWTEFEALKQLVVESSKENLSSDIILTYAEDLSEITVDGLHVCHQGEVAPADYVDLSDLLERIQSKAPTASTFVFEQLASGEGITDCQYRILWFAASAP
;
A
#
# COMPACT_ATOMS: atom_id res chain seq x y z
N MET A 1 16.64 -28.46 76.89
CA MET A 1 17.42 -27.29 76.40
C MET A 1 18.71 -27.79 75.75
N LYS A 2 18.75 -27.78 74.42
CA LYS A 2 19.96 -27.79 73.59
C LYS A 2 19.51 -27.24 72.23
N LEU A 3 19.69 -25.94 72.05
CA LEU A 3 19.57 -25.30 70.74
C LEU A 3 20.74 -25.79 69.89
N SER A 4 20.44 -26.43 68.76
CA SER A 4 21.41 -26.61 67.68
C SER A 4 20.90 -25.88 66.46
N MET A 5 21.58 -24.77 66.17
CA MET A 5 21.39 -23.93 65.00
C MET A 5 22.02 -24.59 63.76
N ARG A 6 21.21 -24.71 62.69
CA ARG A 6 21.54 -24.46 61.26
C ARG A 6 22.57 -25.41 60.57
N PRO A 7 22.53 -25.62 59.22
CA PRO A 7 22.12 -24.66 58.21
C PRO A 7 21.00 -25.11 57.26
N PHE A 8 20.25 -24.09 56.83
CA PHE A 8 19.38 -24.10 55.67
C PHE A 8 20.21 -24.43 54.43
N ILE A 9 19.92 -25.56 53.78
CA ILE A 9 20.37 -25.80 52.42
C ILE A 9 19.51 -24.90 51.52
N TYR A 10 20.03 -23.72 51.21
CA TYR A 10 19.56 -22.92 50.09
C TYR A 10 19.86 -23.72 48.82
N ALA A 11 18.85 -24.40 48.28
CA ALA A 11 18.89 -24.81 46.90
C ALA A 11 18.98 -23.53 46.06
N PHE A 12 20.16 -23.27 45.52
CA PHE A 12 20.36 -22.34 44.43
C PHE A 12 19.44 -22.78 43.28
N ILE A 13 18.26 -22.18 43.19
CA ILE A 13 17.51 -22.17 41.93
C ILE A 13 18.37 -21.29 41.04
N ALA A 14 19.17 -21.95 40.20
CA ALA A 14 19.83 -21.30 39.08
C ALA A 14 18.72 -20.66 38.25
N SER A 15 18.53 -19.36 38.45
CA SER A 15 17.73 -18.51 37.61
C SER A 15 18.41 -18.47 36.25
N ALA A 16 18.08 -19.42 35.39
CA ALA A 16 18.20 -19.19 33.96
C ALA A 16 17.13 -18.15 33.62
N PRO A 17 17.48 -16.91 33.22
CA PRO A 17 16.49 -16.07 32.61
C PRO A 17 16.04 -16.80 31.34
N ILE A 18 14.79 -17.27 31.37
CA ILE A 18 14.06 -17.64 30.17
C ILE A 18 13.93 -16.34 29.39
N ALA A 19 14.87 -16.10 28.47
CA ALA A 19 14.79 -15.03 27.50
C ALA A 19 13.76 -15.44 26.44
N VAL A 20 12.48 -15.45 26.83
CA VAL A 20 11.37 -15.38 25.89
C VAL A 20 11.07 -13.91 25.71
N ALA A 21 11.44 -13.37 24.56
CA ALA A 21 10.47 -12.74 23.67
C ALA A 21 11.18 -12.25 22.41
N ALA A 22 10.64 -12.70 21.30
CA ALA A 22 10.99 -12.30 19.95
C ALA A 22 10.73 -10.80 19.75
N TYR A 23 11.80 -10.01 19.70
CA TYR A 23 11.88 -8.69 19.06
C TYR A 23 13.36 -8.59 18.68
N ALA A 24 13.81 -8.63 17.43
CA ALA A 24 13.25 -8.05 16.25
C ALA A 24 14.01 -8.62 15.04
N PHE A 25 13.29 -9.29 14.13
CA PHE A 25 13.65 -9.22 12.72
C PHE A 25 13.27 -7.82 12.21
N PHE A 26 14.03 -6.79 12.62
CA PHE A 26 14.07 -5.54 11.89
C PHE A 26 15.37 -5.58 11.11
N ALA A 27 15.32 -6.21 9.93
CA ALA A 27 16.26 -5.88 8.88
C ALA A 27 15.97 -4.42 8.50
N PRO A 28 16.87 -3.45 8.76
CA PRO A 28 16.72 -2.12 8.22
C PRO A 28 17.26 -2.18 6.79
N ASP A 29 16.50 -2.82 5.91
CA ASP A 29 16.54 -2.52 4.49
C ASP A 29 15.13 -2.11 4.02
N GLN A 30 14.36 -1.51 4.95
CA GLN A 30 13.22 -0.72 4.55
C GLN A 30 13.76 0.46 3.76
N LYS A 31 13.64 0.40 2.43
CA LYS A 31 13.73 1.52 1.49
C LYS A 31 13.08 2.76 2.12
N GLN A 32 13.87 3.59 2.80
CA GLN A 32 13.32 4.43 3.87
C GLN A 32 12.75 5.77 3.39
N ASN A 33 12.49 5.99 2.11
CA ASN A 33 11.71 7.16 1.64
C ASN A 33 11.07 6.91 0.27
N SER A 34 10.06 6.04 0.25
CA SER A 34 9.14 5.78 -0.86
C SER A 34 8.24 6.96 -1.24
N TRP A 35 8.14 8.00 -0.39
CA TRP A 35 7.39 9.22 -0.71
C TRP A 35 7.91 9.89 -1.99
N THR A 36 9.22 9.85 -2.23
CA THR A 36 9.81 10.37 -3.46
C THR A 36 9.44 9.50 -4.66
N GLU A 37 9.42 8.17 -4.50
CA GLU A 37 9.00 7.24 -5.55
C GLU A 37 7.51 7.42 -5.88
N PHE A 38 6.67 7.60 -4.86
CA PHE A 38 5.25 7.90 -5.00
C PHE A 38 5.00 9.20 -5.77
N GLU A 39 5.64 10.30 -5.36
CA GLU A 39 5.46 11.59 -6.05
C GLU A 39 6.05 11.56 -7.47
N ALA A 40 7.14 10.83 -7.71
CA ALA A 40 7.68 10.63 -9.05
C ALA A 40 6.69 9.86 -9.94
N LEU A 41 6.13 8.75 -9.45
CA LEU A 41 5.13 7.98 -10.19
C LEU A 41 3.88 8.83 -10.49
N LYS A 42 3.38 9.56 -9.50
CA LYS A 42 2.25 10.48 -9.68
C LYS A 42 2.51 11.52 -10.75
N GLN A 43 3.72 12.10 -10.81
CA GLN A 43 4.08 13.03 -11.88
C GLN A 43 4.14 12.35 -13.24
N LEU A 44 4.71 11.14 -13.34
CA LEU A 44 4.73 10.37 -14.59
C LEU A 44 3.31 10.07 -15.10
N VAL A 45 2.38 9.77 -14.21
CA VAL A 45 0.96 9.57 -14.56
C VAL A 45 0.36 10.86 -15.12
N VAL A 46 0.58 12.00 -14.45
CA VAL A 46 0.09 13.33 -14.88
C VAL A 46 0.70 13.77 -16.21
N GLU A 47 1.95 13.41 -16.49
CA GLU A 47 2.58 13.67 -17.79
C GLU A 47 2.00 12.76 -18.86
N SER A 48 1.91 11.46 -18.58
CA SER A 48 1.36 10.46 -19.51
C SER A 48 -0.10 10.72 -19.86
N SER A 49 -0.89 11.27 -18.94
CA SER A 49 -2.29 11.63 -19.17
C SER A 49 -2.49 12.76 -20.17
N LYS A 50 -1.46 13.58 -20.44
CA LYS A 50 -1.51 14.66 -21.45
C LYS A 50 -1.33 14.14 -22.87
N GLU A 51 -0.56 13.06 -23.04
CA GLU A 51 -0.22 12.53 -24.36
C GLU A 51 -1.16 11.39 -24.76
N ASN A 52 -1.18 10.30 -23.97
CA ASN A 52 -2.08 9.16 -24.14
C ASN A 52 -1.87 8.16 -22.99
N LEU A 53 -2.75 8.18 -21.99
CA LEU A 53 -2.74 7.18 -20.93
C LEU A 53 -3.60 5.99 -21.36
N SER A 54 -2.96 4.88 -21.75
CA SER A 54 -3.61 3.66 -22.22
C SER A 54 -3.91 2.68 -21.09
N SER A 55 -4.78 1.70 -21.36
CA SER A 55 -5.11 0.61 -20.42
C SER A 55 -3.86 -0.12 -19.91
N ASP A 56 -2.93 -0.47 -20.79
CA ASP A 56 -1.68 -1.17 -20.40
C ASP A 56 -0.83 -0.32 -19.45
N ILE A 57 -0.71 0.99 -19.74
CA ILE A 57 0.06 1.91 -18.89
C ILE A 57 -0.63 2.08 -17.53
N ILE A 58 -1.95 2.14 -17.49
CA ILE A 58 -2.72 2.19 -16.23
C ILE A 58 -2.44 0.96 -15.38
N LEU A 59 -2.43 -0.23 -16.00
CA LEU A 59 -2.13 -1.48 -15.30
C LEU A 59 -0.70 -1.52 -14.78
N THR A 60 0.29 -1.11 -15.59
CA THR A 60 1.68 -1.02 -15.16
C THR A 60 1.84 -0.05 -13.99
N TYR A 61 1.29 1.16 -14.08
CA TYR A 61 1.39 2.10 -12.96
C TYR A 61 0.64 1.65 -11.71
N ALA A 62 -0.46 0.92 -11.85
CA ALA A 62 -1.17 0.34 -10.71
C ALA A 62 -0.33 -0.75 -10.02
N GLU A 63 0.39 -1.56 -10.80
CA GLU A 63 1.36 -2.55 -10.30
C GLU A 63 2.51 -1.84 -9.58
N ASP A 64 3.17 -0.87 -10.22
CA ASP A 64 4.25 -0.07 -9.62
C ASP A 64 3.79 0.59 -8.31
N LEU A 65 2.59 1.17 -8.30
CA LEU A 65 2.03 1.83 -7.11
C LEU A 65 1.81 0.85 -5.95
N SER A 66 1.46 -0.41 -6.23
CA SER A 66 1.23 -1.42 -5.22
C SER A 66 2.53 -1.88 -4.52
N GLU A 67 3.67 -1.74 -5.18
CA GLU A 67 4.98 -2.05 -4.64
C GLU A 67 5.50 -0.93 -3.70
N ILE A 68 4.96 0.28 -3.83
CA ILE A 68 5.37 1.43 -3.03
C ILE A 68 4.79 1.32 -1.61
N THR A 69 5.67 1.39 -0.62
CA THR A 69 5.29 1.39 0.81
C THR A 69 5.65 2.70 1.50
N VAL A 70 4.68 3.49 1.92
CA VAL A 70 4.89 4.73 2.69
C VAL A 70 4.77 4.43 4.18
N ASP A 71 5.77 4.84 4.98
CA ASP A 71 5.79 4.63 6.43
C ASP A 71 5.54 3.16 6.84
N GLY A 72 5.99 2.21 6.00
CA GLY A 72 5.82 0.78 6.21
C GLY A 72 4.46 0.20 5.79
N LEU A 73 3.60 1.01 5.15
CA LEU A 73 2.29 0.60 4.64
C LEU A 73 2.24 0.69 3.12
N HIS A 74 1.68 -0.31 2.44
CA HIS A 74 1.47 -0.23 0.98
C HIS A 74 0.53 0.93 0.63
N VAL A 75 0.84 1.64 -0.45
CA VAL A 75 0.00 2.76 -0.93
C VAL A 75 -1.38 2.27 -1.37
N CYS A 76 -1.46 1.06 -1.93
CA CYS A 76 -2.70 0.38 -2.30
C CYS A 76 -2.46 -1.14 -2.33
N HIS A 77 -3.54 -1.93 -2.34
CA HIS A 77 -3.47 -3.39 -2.42
C HIS A 77 -4.02 -3.92 -3.76
N GLN A 78 -3.28 -4.84 -4.40
CA GLN A 78 -3.76 -5.51 -5.60
C GLN A 78 -4.92 -6.45 -5.24
N GLY A 79 -6.11 -6.18 -5.80
CA GLY A 79 -7.30 -7.01 -5.58
C GLY A 79 -8.22 -6.55 -4.44
N GLU A 80 -7.90 -5.44 -3.76
CA GLU A 80 -8.93 -4.73 -2.99
C GLU A 80 -9.87 -4.04 -3.99
N VAL A 81 -11.08 -4.56 -4.06
CA VAL A 81 -12.14 -4.12 -4.97
C VAL A 81 -13.34 -3.76 -4.11
N ALA A 82 -13.59 -2.48 -3.91
CA ALA A 82 -14.92 -2.00 -3.53
C ALA A 82 -15.42 -0.87 -4.47
N PRO A 83 -15.80 -1.20 -5.72
CA PRO A 83 -16.50 -0.32 -6.65
C PRO A 83 -17.76 0.31 -6.05
N ALA A 84 -18.37 -0.37 -5.07
CA ALA A 84 -19.58 0.07 -4.37
C ALA A 84 -19.35 1.17 -3.32
N ASP A 85 -18.10 1.43 -2.92
CA ASP A 85 -17.74 2.50 -1.97
C ASP A 85 -17.29 3.80 -2.65
N TYR A 86 -17.03 3.77 -3.96
CA TYR A 86 -16.76 4.98 -4.73
C TYR A 86 -18.08 5.68 -5.08
N VAL A 87 -18.62 6.40 -4.09
CA VAL A 87 -19.78 7.31 -4.24
C VAL A 87 -19.58 8.32 -5.39
N ASP A 88 -18.34 8.50 -5.86
CA ASP A 88 -17.95 9.53 -6.84
C ASP A 88 -17.44 8.96 -8.18
N LEU A 89 -17.75 7.71 -8.56
CA LEU A 89 -17.25 7.18 -9.83
C LEU A 89 -17.73 8.00 -11.04
N SER A 90 -18.95 8.56 -10.98
CA SER A 90 -19.49 9.46 -12.02
C SER A 90 -18.68 10.76 -12.13
N ASP A 91 -18.33 11.36 -11.00
CA ASP A 91 -17.58 12.61 -10.95
C ASP A 91 -16.13 12.39 -11.37
N LEU A 92 -15.55 11.25 -10.99
CA LEU A 92 -14.23 10.85 -11.45
C LEU A 92 -14.25 10.63 -12.97
N LEU A 93 -15.25 9.92 -13.49
CA LEU A 93 -15.41 9.70 -14.93
C LEU A 93 -15.53 11.01 -15.71
N GLU A 94 -16.32 11.97 -15.23
CA GLU A 94 -16.43 13.29 -15.86
C GLU A 94 -15.08 14.02 -15.90
N ARG A 95 -14.34 14.01 -14.79
CA ARG A 95 -13.01 14.63 -14.70
C ARG A 95 -11.99 13.95 -15.61
N ILE A 96 -11.97 12.62 -15.63
CA ILE A 96 -11.07 11.85 -16.51
C ILE A 96 -11.43 12.07 -17.97
N GLN A 97 -12.71 12.10 -18.34
CA GLN A 97 -13.11 12.36 -19.70
C GLN A 97 -12.68 13.76 -20.17
N SER A 98 -12.71 14.76 -19.27
CA SER A 98 -12.27 16.11 -19.57
C SER A 98 -10.75 16.26 -19.66
N LYS A 99 -9.96 15.49 -18.90
CA LYS A 99 -8.52 15.74 -18.72
C LYS A 99 -7.60 14.64 -19.27
N ALA A 100 -8.12 13.42 -19.34
CA ALA A 100 -7.41 12.21 -19.76
C ALA A 100 -8.38 11.27 -20.50
N PRO A 101 -8.96 11.69 -21.65
CA PRO A 101 -10.08 10.99 -22.29
C PRO A 101 -9.75 9.53 -22.64
N THR A 102 -8.50 9.21 -22.93
CA THR A 102 -8.05 7.85 -23.26
C THR A 102 -8.14 6.89 -22.08
N ALA A 103 -7.98 7.40 -20.86
CA ALA A 103 -8.09 6.60 -19.64
C ALA A 103 -9.55 6.27 -19.28
N SER A 104 -10.53 7.01 -19.81
CA SER A 104 -11.95 6.71 -19.59
C SER A 104 -12.37 5.39 -20.24
N THR A 105 -11.77 5.03 -21.39
CA THR A 105 -12.04 3.76 -22.09
C THR A 105 -11.74 2.56 -21.20
N PHE A 106 -10.63 2.60 -20.46
CA PHE A 106 -10.28 1.55 -19.50
C PHE A 106 -11.38 1.31 -18.47
N VAL A 107 -11.93 2.39 -17.88
CA VAL A 107 -12.99 2.28 -16.88
C VAL A 107 -14.25 1.66 -17.47
N PHE A 108 -14.65 2.06 -18.69
CA PHE A 108 -15.81 1.47 -19.35
C PHE A 108 -15.60 -0.02 -19.68
N GLU A 109 -14.41 -0.41 -20.13
CA GLU A 109 -14.08 -1.81 -20.41
C GLU A 109 -14.16 -2.67 -19.15
N GLN A 110 -13.59 -2.21 -18.04
CA GLN A 110 -13.62 -2.91 -16.74
C GLN A 110 -15.03 -3.01 -16.14
N LEU A 111 -15.85 -1.98 -16.30
CA LEU A 111 -17.26 -2.03 -15.87
C LEU A 111 -18.08 -2.97 -16.75
N ALA A 112 -17.80 -3.01 -18.06
CA ALA A 112 -18.47 -3.90 -19.00
C ALA A 112 -18.08 -5.38 -18.79
N SER A 113 -16.87 -5.67 -18.33
CA SER A 113 -16.42 -7.03 -17.97
C SER A 113 -17.00 -7.52 -16.63
N GLY A 114 -17.54 -6.62 -15.82
CA GLY A 114 -18.06 -6.93 -14.47
C GLY A 114 -16.96 -7.09 -13.42
N GLU A 115 -15.70 -6.79 -13.76
CA GLU A 115 -14.55 -6.88 -12.85
C GLU A 115 -14.42 -5.64 -11.97
N GLY A 116 -14.90 -4.48 -12.46
CA GLY A 116 -14.72 -3.20 -11.78
C GLY A 116 -13.26 -2.75 -11.79
N ILE A 117 -12.91 -1.76 -10.95
CA ILE A 117 -11.52 -1.28 -10.82
C ILE A 117 -11.00 -1.52 -9.40
N THR A 118 -9.70 -1.77 -9.29
CA THR A 118 -8.98 -1.92 -8.00
C THR A 118 -8.62 -0.56 -7.42
N ASP A 119 -8.28 -0.51 -6.12
CA ASP A 119 -7.83 0.74 -5.47
C ASP A 119 -6.60 1.35 -6.15
N CYS A 120 -5.63 0.52 -6.57
CA CYS A 120 -4.46 0.99 -7.29
C CYS A 120 -4.83 1.64 -8.63
N GLN A 121 -5.70 0.99 -9.42
CA GLN A 121 -6.19 1.54 -10.69
C GLN A 121 -6.96 2.85 -10.46
N TYR A 122 -7.82 2.90 -9.44
CA TYR A 122 -8.54 4.12 -9.06
C TYR A 122 -7.59 5.29 -8.79
N ARG A 123 -6.50 5.07 -8.03
CA ARG A 123 -5.52 6.13 -7.73
C ARG A 123 -4.81 6.65 -8.98
N ILE A 124 -4.43 5.76 -9.91
CA ILE A 124 -3.84 6.16 -11.19
C ILE A 124 -4.81 7.04 -11.98
N LEU A 125 -6.07 6.61 -12.08
CA LEU A 125 -7.16 7.35 -12.72
C LEU A 125 -7.41 8.71 -12.05
N TRP A 126 -7.34 8.77 -10.71
CA TRP A 126 -7.45 10.01 -9.94
C TRP A 126 -6.30 10.98 -10.21
N PHE A 127 -5.06 10.50 -10.30
CA PHE A 127 -3.91 11.36 -10.64
C PHE A 127 -4.05 11.95 -12.04
N ALA A 128 -4.48 11.15 -13.02
CA ALA A 128 -4.78 11.62 -14.36
C ALA A 128 -5.89 12.70 -14.36
N ALA A 129 -6.93 12.51 -13.55
CA ALA A 129 -8.00 13.50 -13.35
C ALA A 129 -7.56 14.77 -12.58
N SER A 130 -6.43 14.70 -11.89
CA SER A 130 -5.86 15.81 -11.13
C SER A 130 -4.85 16.63 -11.92
N ALA A 131 -4.52 16.23 -13.16
CA ALA A 131 -3.68 17.02 -14.06
C ALA A 131 -4.22 18.45 -14.21
N PRO A 132 -3.37 19.48 -14.10
CA PRO A 132 -3.78 20.89 -14.26
C PRO A 132 -4.20 21.21 -15.69
#